data_AF-A0A6V8IEY2-F1
#
_entry.id   AF-A0A6V8IEY2-F1
#
_cell.length_a   1.000
_cell.length_b   1.000
_cell.length_c   1.000
_cell.angle_alpha   90.00
_cell.angle_beta   90.00
_cell.angle_gamma   90.00
#
_symmetry.space_group_name_H-M   'P 1'
#
loop_
_entity.id
_entity.type
_entity.pdbx_description
1 polymer ?
#
loop_
_entity_poly.entity_id
_entity_poly.type
_entity_poly.pdbx_seq_one_letter_code
_entity_poly.pdbx_strand_id
1 'polypeptide(L)'
;MMPAADSWRQPDRRFMVTGSARPRDIRDLMGRPFFALGHMARLEPLRYRSRQMEIVVEASAPLGMATIRDADILLWLTGQIVDALNHDLWVSRHVRFTPWRLFQDLGWADGTHQYRRLHGALARLAETRVTTSLRQGPDWRDKPFAWISDVRISREDGVVLTLPDWLMEMACDRSHVLSVDPAYFRLYGGLERWLYRLARRHAGRQKDGWRFDLRDLHARSGTLSPWRNFVIDVAGIARRRVVPGYDCKVIYGGKQPVLRISPTVSSIGSVDNRVNPTVGQDAEHTIGHGAEIPLLRVQKTSQCVVFKSGISPVTYITNIITYYVGDSDLSASPMRAEKEAREAVADRLVGVP
;
A
#
# COMPACT_ATOMS: atom_id res chain seq x y z
N MET A 1 0.13 31.78 10.81
CA MET A 1 1.40 31.56 10.10
C MET A 1 1.23 30.27 9.30
N MET A 2 1.19 30.35 7.97
CA MET A 2 0.99 29.19 7.12
C MET A 2 2.27 28.37 6.99
N PRO A 3 2.25 27.03 7.07
CA PRO A 3 3.35 26.23 6.54
C PRO A 3 3.35 26.36 5.01
N ALA A 4 4.50 26.72 4.45
CA ALA A 4 4.64 26.83 2.99
C ALA A 4 4.35 25.49 2.31
N ALA A 5 3.71 25.53 1.13
CA ALA A 5 3.20 24.36 0.41
C ALA A 5 4.27 23.29 0.09
N ASP A 6 5.55 23.69 0.09
CA ASP A 6 6.71 22.84 -0.22
C ASP A 6 7.56 22.45 1.00
N SER A 7 7.07 22.64 2.23
CA SER A 7 7.85 22.35 3.46
C SER A 7 8.34 20.90 3.61
N TRP A 8 7.76 19.97 2.86
CA TRP A 8 8.14 18.54 2.78
C TRP A 8 9.28 18.25 1.78
N ARG A 9 9.67 19.24 0.94
CA ARG A 9 10.80 19.15 0.00
C ARG A 9 12.16 19.40 0.66
N GLN A 10 12.20 19.84 1.91
CA GLN A 10 13.45 20.13 2.64
C GLN A 10 14.27 18.84 2.88
N PRO A 11 15.55 18.79 2.48
CA PRO A 11 16.29 17.52 2.40
C PRO A 11 16.75 16.94 3.74
N ASP A 12 17.07 17.80 4.72
CA ASP A 12 17.88 17.38 5.88
C ASP A 12 17.10 16.65 6.99
N ARG A 13 15.77 16.74 6.98
CA ARG A 13 14.91 16.16 8.02
C ARG A 13 14.12 14.98 7.46
N ARG A 14 14.08 13.88 8.21
CA ARG A 14 13.31 12.67 7.88
C ARG A 14 12.00 12.61 8.66
N PHE A 15 10.91 12.22 8.00
CA PHE A 15 9.65 11.87 8.64
C PHE A 15 9.79 10.49 9.29
N MET A 16 9.66 10.41 10.61
CA MET A 16 9.77 9.15 11.35
C MET A 16 8.38 8.57 11.64
N VAL A 17 8.14 7.35 11.17
CA VAL A 17 6.89 6.64 11.47
C VAL A 17 6.98 6.01 12.87
N THR A 18 6.20 6.52 13.80
CA THR A 18 6.20 6.11 15.22
C THR A 18 4.89 5.49 15.69
N GLY A 19 3.76 5.85 15.06
CA GLY A 19 2.41 5.42 15.45
C GLY A 19 1.76 4.42 14.49
N SER A 20 0.51 4.04 14.78
CA SER A 20 -0.38 3.36 13.84
C SER A 20 -1.26 4.39 13.15
N ALA A 21 -1.43 4.26 11.84
CA ALA A 21 -2.36 5.06 11.06
C ALA A 21 -3.34 4.16 10.31
N ARG A 22 -4.54 4.67 10.01
CA ARG A 22 -5.44 3.98 9.07
C ARG A 22 -4.81 3.97 7.68
N PRO A 23 -4.75 2.82 6.99
CA PRO A 23 -4.18 2.74 5.65
C PRO A 23 -5.02 3.58 4.67
N ARG A 24 -4.37 4.15 3.66
CA ARG A 24 -5.03 5.00 2.67
C ARG A 24 -4.43 4.78 1.28
N ASP A 25 -5.25 4.90 0.26
CA ASP A 25 -4.88 4.64 -1.13
C ASP A 25 -5.15 5.88 -1.98
N ILE A 26 -4.39 6.05 -3.06
CA ILE A 26 -4.60 7.12 -4.02
C ILE A 26 -5.73 6.69 -4.97
N ARG A 27 -6.85 7.41 -4.91
CA ARG A 27 -8.11 7.19 -5.67
C ARG A 27 -7.87 6.92 -7.15
N ASP A 28 -6.87 7.57 -7.73
CA ASP A 28 -6.54 7.48 -9.15
C ASP A 28 -5.95 6.12 -9.54
N LEU A 29 -5.17 5.51 -8.63
CA LEU A 29 -4.57 4.17 -8.79
C LEU A 29 -5.62 3.04 -8.65
N MET A 30 -6.70 3.30 -7.91
CA MET A 30 -7.72 2.30 -7.62
C MET A 30 -8.50 1.85 -8.86
N GLY A 31 -8.58 0.54 -9.11
CA GLY A 31 -9.34 -0.02 -10.24
C GLY A 31 -8.74 0.25 -11.63
N ARG A 32 -7.41 0.39 -11.69
CA ARG A 32 -6.56 0.40 -12.89
C ARG A 32 -5.36 -0.53 -12.65
N PRO A 33 -4.67 -1.02 -13.69
CA PRO A 33 -3.65 -2.06 -13.53
C PRO A 33 -2.25 -1.45 -13.34
N PHE A 34 -2.04 -0.76 -12.22
CA PHE A 34 -0.76 -0.17 -11.86
C PHE A 34 0.25 -1.17 -11.24
N PHE A 35 -0.22 -2.37 -10.88
CA PHE A 35 0.56 -3.39 -10.19
C PHE A 35 0.23 -4.77 -10.74
N ALA A 36 1.20 -5.69 -10.75
CA ALA A 36 0.95 -7.08 -11.11
C ALA A 36 0.04 -7.76 -10.07
N LEU A 37 -0.92 -8.58 -10.52
CA LEU A 37 -1.85 -9.30 -9.64
C LEU A 37 -1.34 -10.68 -9.16
N GLY A 38 -0.23 -11.16 -9.72
CA GLY A 38 0.39 -12.43 -9.34
C GLY A 38 1.03 -12.39 -7.95
N HIS A 39 1.24 -13.57 -7.37
CA HIS A 39 2.07 -13.73 -6.17
C HIS A 39 3.57 -13.69 -6.49
N MET A 40 3.94 -14.10 -7.71
CA MET A 40 5.29 -14.02 -8.24
C MET A 40 5.48 -12.73 -9.04
N ALA A 41 6.73 -12.27 -9.15
CA ALA A 41 7.08 -11.10 -9.96
C ALA A 41 6.75 -11.35 -11.44
N ARG A 42 6.21 -10.33 -12.10
CA ARG A 42 5.90 -10.35 -13.54
C ARG A 42 7.00 -9.60 -14.29
N LEU A 43 7.65 -10.28 -15.24
CA LEU A 43 8.68 -9.71 -16.11
C LEU A 43 8.10 -9.11 -17.40
N GLU A 44 7.04 -9.72 -17.95
CA GLU A 44 6.35 -9.22 -19.14
C GLU A 44 5.69 -7.86 -18.85
N PRO A 45 5.97 -6.79 -19.63
CA PRO A 45 5.33 -5.48 -19.47
C PRO A 45 3.81 -5.54 -19.31
N LEU A 46 3.25 -4.68 -18.46
CA LEU A 46 1.81 -4.49 -18.36
C LEU A 46 1.42 -3.29 -19.23
N ARG A 47 0.57 -3.52 -20.24
CA ARG A 47 0.06 -2.47 -21.13
C ARG A 47 -1.45 -2.41 -21.04
N TYR A 48 -1.99 -1.22 -20.78
CA TYR A 48 -3.42 -0.95 -20.66
C TYR A 48 -3.79 0.35 -21.37
N ARG A 49 -4.78 0.30 -22.25
CA ARG A 49 -5.29 1.45 -23.00
C ARG A 49 -6.81 1.54 -22.88
N SER A 50 -7.32 2.75 -22.70
CA SER A 50 -8.75 3.08 -22.74
C SER A 50 -8.97 4.39 -23.50
N ARG A 51 -10.22 4.79 -23.70
CA ARG A 51 -10.55 6.07 -24.36
C ARG A 51 -10.02 7.31 -23.62
N GLN A 52 -9.73 7.22 -22.32
CA GLN A 52 -9.32 8.36 -21.49
C GLN A 52 -7.88 8.28 -20.98
N MET A 53 -7.20 7.13 -21.09
CA MET A 53 -5.84 6.96 -20.54
C MET A 53 -5.11 5.79 -21.18
N GLU A 54 -3.79 5.88 -21.11
CA GLU A 54 -2.85 4.81 -21.33
C GLU A 54 -2.02 4.60 -20.05
N ILE A 55 -1.68 3.35 -19.75
CA ILE A 55 -0.80 2.94 -18.66
C ILE A 55 0.14 1.88 -19.24
N VAL A 56 1.44 2.10 -19.08
CA VAL A 56 2.48 1.10 -19.29
C VAL A 56 3.23 0.95 -17.97
N VAL A 57 3.35 -0.28 -17.48
CA VAL A 57 4.17 -0.62 -16.31
C VAL A 57 5.24 -1.60 -16.76
N GLU A 58 6.49 -1.28 -16.45
CA GLU A 58 7.68 -2.01 -16.87
C GLU A 58 8.68 -2.04 -15.70
N ALA A 59 9.55 -3.05 -15.65
CA ALA A 59 10.57 -3.17 -14.61
C ALA A 59 11.78 -3.95 -15.12
N SER A 60 12.95 -3.68 -14.53
CA SER A 60 14.20 -4.37 -14.83
C SER A 60 14.10 -5.86 -14.46
N ALA A 61 14.59 -6.74 -15.34
CA ALA A 61 14.92 -8.12 -14.95
C ALA A 61 16.20 -8.12 -14.08
N PRO A 62 16.36 -9.03 -13.11
CA PRO A 62 15.48 -10.17 -12.80
C PRO A 62 14.37 -9.88 -11.77
N LEU A 63 14.30 -8.68 -11.18
CA LEU A 63 13.37 -8.39 -10.08
C LEU A 63 11.89 -8.41 -10.48
N GLY A 64 11.57 -7.90 -11.67
CA GLY A 64 10.21 -7.79 -12.19
C GLY A 64 9.35 -6.75 -11.47
N MET A 65 8.13 -6.54 -11.98
CA MET A 65 7.26 -5.46 -11.54
C MET A 65 6.69 -5.67 -10.14
N ALA A 66 6.48 -4.55 -9.44
CA ALA A 66 5.77 -4.47 -8.18
C ALA A 66 4.38 -5.11 -8.27
N THR A 67 4.11 -6.01 -7.33
CA THR A 67 2.82 -6.67 -7.19
C THR A 67 1.87 -5.83 -6.35
N ILE A 68 0.57 -6.10 -6.46
CA ILE A 68 -0.45 -5.46 -5.62
C ILE A 68 -0.28 -5.76 -4.12
N ARG A 69 0.55 -6.75 -3.75
CA ARG A 69 0.95 -7.05 -2.37
C ARG A 69 2.16 -6.24 -1.89
N ASP A 70 2.93 -5.66 -2.81
CA ASP A 70 4.00 -4.71 -2.50
C ASP A 70 3.41 -3.30 -2.28
N ALA A 71 2.34 -2.98 -3.02
CA ALA A 71 1.55 -1.76 -2.83
C ALA A 71 0.99 -1.58 -1.41
N ASP A 72 0.88 -2.64 -0.60
CA ASP A 72 0.53 -2.57 0.82
C ASP A 72 1.42 -1.60 1.61
N ILE A 73 2.72 -1.54 1.26
CA ILE A 73 3.69 -0.62 1.87
C ILE A 73 3.32 0.83 1.51
N LEU A 74 2.95 1.11 0.26
CA LEU A 74 2.52 2.44 -0.18
C LEU A 74 1.21 2.86 0.50
N LEU A 75 0.26 1.94 0.64
CA LEU A 75 -1.02 2.17 1.32
C LEU A 75 -0.85 2.50 2.81
N TRP A 76 0.12 1.83 3.45
CA TRP A 76 0.50 2.12 4.84
C TRP A 76 1.23 3.46 4.96
N LEU A 77 2.25 3.72 4.13
CA LEU A 77 3.00 4.99 4.12
C LEU A 77 2.10 6.21 3.87
N THR A 78 1.21 6.12 2.87
CA THR A 78 0.21 7.17 2.57
C THR A 78 -0.72 7.39 3.76
N GLY A 79 -1.10 6.31 4.46
CA GLY A 79 -1.85 6.38 5.72
C GLY A 79 -1.11 7.17 6.80
N GLN A 80 0.17 6.87 7.02
CA GLN A 80 1.02 7.52 8.04
C GLN A 80 1.23 9.01 7.75
N ILE A 81 1.49 9.38 6.49
CA ILE A 81 1.68 10.78 6.08
C ILE A 81 0.39 11.58 6.27
N VAL A 82 -0.73 11.06 5.76
CA VAL A 82 -2.03 11.72 5.91
C VAL A 82 -2.44 11.80 7.37
N ASP A 83 -2.12 10.80 8.20
CA ASP A 83 -2.44 10.85 9.63
C ASP A 83 -1.59 11.86 10.41
N ALA A 84 -0.30 11.99 10.08
CA ALA A 84 0.53 13.08 10.59
C ALA A 84 -0.02 14.46 10.19
N LEU A 85 -0.40 14.63 8.92
CA LEU A 85 -1.09 15.85 8.44
C LEU A 85 -2.45 16.07 9.15
N ASN A 86 -3.13 15.03 9.62
CA ASN A 86 -4.37 15.16 10.41
C ASN A 86 -4.16 15.63 11.86
N HIS A 87 -2.92 15.61 12.34
CA HIS A 87 -2.54 16.07 13.67
C HIS A 87 -1.66 17.32 13.60
N ASP A 88 -1.69 18.03 12.47
CA ASP A 88 -0.87 19.21 12.15
C ASP A 88 0.64 18.98 12.35
N LEU A 89 1.08 17.73 12.20
CA LEU A 89 2.48 17.33 12.33
C LEU A 89 3.21 17.55 11.00
N TRP A 90 4.48 17.93 11.12
CA TRP A 90 5.37 18.10 9.97
C TRP A 90 5.69 16.74 9.30
N VAL A 91 5.72 16.74 7.96
CA VAL A 91 6.02 15.58 7.12
C VAL A 91 7.12 15.90 6.10
N SER A 92 7.77 14.86 5.60
CA SER A 92 8.82 14.93 4.57
C SER A 92 8.75 13.68 3.70
N ARG A 93 9.16 13.83 2.43
CA ARG A 93 9.28 12.73 1.48
C ARG A 93 10.36 11.71 1.87
N HIS A 94 11.33 12.12 2.70
CA HIS A 94 12.37 11.24 3.22
C HIS A 94 11.83 10.54 4.48
N VAL A 95 11.37 9.29 4.35
CA VAL A 95 10.69 8.54 5.41
C VAL A 95 11.64 7.54 6.06
N ARG A 96 11.54 7.40 7.39
CA ARG A 96 12.23 6.36 8.19
C ARG A 96 11.22 5.55 9.00
N PHE A 97 11.36 4.23 9.02
CA PHE A 97 10.59 3.33 9.88
C PHE A 97 11.32 2.03 10.22
N THR A 98 10.92 1.36 11.30
CA THR A 98 11.44 0.01 11.62
C THR A 98 10.63 -1.07 10.90
N PRO A 99 11.25 -2.13 10.36
CA PRO A 99 10.54 -3.25 9.73
C PRO A 99 9.44 -3.86 10.63
N TRP A 100 9.70 -3.94 11.93
CA TRP A 100 8.73 -4.45 12.92
C TRP A 100 7.44 -3.61 12.97
N ARG A 101 7.53 -2.27 12.90
CA ARG A 101 6.36 -1.37 12.88
C ARG A 101 5.47 -1.66 11.67
N LEU A 102 6.08 -1.80 10.49
CA LEU A 102 5.39 -2.17 9.25
C LEU A 102 4.71 -3.55 9.38
N PHE A 103 5.43 -4.55 9.90
CA PHE A 103 4.88 -5.90 10.05
C PHE A 103 3.69 -5.93 11.02
N GLN A 104 3.77 -5.20 12.14
CA GLN A 104 2.68 -5.06 13.09
C GLN A 104 1.42 -4.45 12.45
N ASP A 105 1.56 -3.32 11.74
CA ASP A 105 0.41 -2.63 11.12
C ASP A 105 -0.18 -3.40 9.92
N LEU A 106 0.64 -4.11 9.14
CA LEU A 106 0.18 -4.95 8.03
C LEU A 106 -0.30 -6.34 8.46
N GLY A 107 -0.17 -6.71 9.75
CA GLY A 107 -0.49 -8.04 10.26
C GLY A 107 0.39 -9.15 9.69
N TRP A 108 1.66 -8.85 9.37
CA TRP A 108 2.65 -9.85 8.98
C TRP A 108 3.32 -10.43 10.23
N ALA A 109 3.63 -11.74 10.20
CA ALA A 109 4.50 -12.34 11.21
C ALA A 109 5.93 -11.77 11.14
N ASP A 110 6.68 -11.88 12.23
CA ASP A 110 8.10 -11.58 12.30
C ASP A 110 8.96 -12.82 11.99
N GLY A 111 10.06 -12.62 11.25
CA GLY A 111 10.98 -13.69 10.87
C GLY A 111 11.67 -13.48 9.53
N THR A 112 12.74 -14.24 9.27
CA THR A 112 13.64 -14.10 8.11
C THR A 112 12.93 -14.13 6.75
N HIS A 113 11.80 -14.84 6.63
CA HIS A 113 11.00 -14.85 5.40
C HIS A 113 10.34 -13.48 5.13
N GLN A 114 9.86 -12.79 6.16
CA GLN A 114 9.18 -11.50 6.05
C GLN A 114 10.17 -10.35 5.84
N TYR A 115 11.39 -10.45 6.38
CA TYR A 115 12.50 -9.56 6.00
C TYR A 115 12.89 -9.73 4.52
N ARG A 116 13.03 -10.97 4.02
CA ARG A 116 13.21 -11.25 2.57
C ARG A 116 12.08 -10.68 1.72
N ARG A 117 10.82 -10.89 2.15
CA ARG A 117 9.64 -10.34 1.47
C ARG A 117 9.69 -8.82 1.42
N LEU A 118 10.05 -8.16 2.52
CA LEU A 118 10.18 -6.69 2.58
C LEU A 118 11.26 -6.17 1.65
N HIS A 119 12.46 -6.76 1.68
CA HIS A 119 13.57 -6.39 0.80
C HIS A 119 13.18 -6.50 -0.68
N GLY A 120 12.61 -7.65 -1.07
CA GLY A 120 12.14 -7.85 -2.44
C GLY A 120 10.98 -6.92 -2.83
N ALA A 121 10.08 -6.58 -1.91
CA ALA A 121 8.98 -5.65 -2.16
C ALA A 121 9.49 -4.22 -2.39
N LEU A 122 10.38 -3.72 -1.54
CA LEU A 122 10.97 -2.39 -1.66
C LEU A 122 11.80 -2.26 -2.94
N ALA A 123 12.61 -3.28 -3.28
CA ALA A 123 13.40 -3.28 -4.50
C ALA A 123 12.53 -3.31 -5.77
N ARG A 124 11.44 -4.10 -5.80
CA ARG A 124 10.47 -4.04 -6.91
C ARG A 124 9.75 -2.70 -7.00
N LEU A 125 9.42 -2.06 -5.87
CA LEU A 125 8.76 -0.74 -5.85
C LEU A 125 9.69 0.38 -6.39
N ALA A 126 11.00 0.27 -6.15
CA ALA A 126 12.00 1.18 -6.72
C ALA A 126 12.24 0.93 -8.22
N GLU A 127 12.37 -0.33 -8.64
CA GLU A 127 12.68 -0.70 -10.04
C GLU A 127 11.48 -0.65 -11.00
N THR A 128 10.25 -0.56 -10.50
CA THR A 128 9.06 -0.49 -11.35
C THR A 128 8.84 0.93 -11.87
N ARG A 129 8.86 1.08 -13.19
CA ARG A 129 8.57 2.32 -13.91
C ARG A 129 7.15 2.29 -14.46
N VAL A 130 6.44 3.41 -14.30
CA VAL A 130 5.07 3.60 -14.76
C VAL A 130 5.01 4.82 -15.68
N THR A 131 4.57 4.62 -16.92
CA THR A 131 4.24 5.70 -17.85
C THR A 131 2.73 5.78 -18.00
N THR A 132 2.13 6.96 -17.80
CA THR A 132 0.68 7.12 -17.94
C THR A 132 0.26 8.53 -18.33
N SER A 133 -0.82 8.63 -19.11
CA SER A 133 -1.49 9.90 -19.44
C SER A 133 -2.54 10.34 -18.40
N LEU A 134 -2.57 9.73 -17.21
CA LEU A 134 -3.45 10.13 -16.11
C LEU A 134 -3.00 11.48 -15.50
N ARG A 135 -3.96 12.40 -15.31
CA ARG A 135 -3.80 13.74 -14.69
C ARG A 135 -2.58 14.52 -15.17
N GLN A 136 -2.63 14.92 -16.43
CA GLN A 136 -1.60 15.74 -17.06
C GLN A 136 -1.70 17.21 -16.60
N GLY A 137 -0.78 17.65 -15.73
CA GLY A 137 -0.37 19.06 -15.71
C GLY A 137 0.47 19.38 -16.96
N PRO A 138 0.76 20.67 -17.26
CA PRO A 138 1.52 21.06 -18.44
C PRO A 138 2.89 20.37 -18.55
N ASP A 139 3.61 20.24 -17.42
CA ASP A 139 5.01 19.83 -17.36
C ASP A 139 5.23 18.31 -17.20
N TRP A 140 4.16 17.53 -17.02
CA TRP A 140 4.22 16.10 -16.68
C TRP A 140 4.13 15.14 -17.87
N ARG A 141 4.03 15.67 -19.09
CA ARG A 141 3.87 14.84 -20.29
C ARG A 141 5.08 13.90 -20.45
N ASP A 142 4.77 12.61 -20.54
CA ASP A 142 5.65 11.52 -20.99
C ASP A 142 6.87 11.15 -20.12
N LYS A 143 6.96 11.59 -18.85
CA LYS A 143 7.98 11.10 -17.90
C LYS A 143 7.50 9.85 -17.14
N PRO A 144 8.22 8.71 -17.22
CA PRO A 144 7.95 7.56 -16.35
C PRO A 144 8.25 7.89 -14.89
N PHE A 145 7.43 7.40 -13.96
CA PHE A 145 7.67 7.52 -12.51
C PHE A 145 7.93 6.16 -11.85
N ALA A 146 8.66 6.17 -10.72
CA ALA A 146 8.79 5.04 -9.81
C ALA A 146 7.89 5.22 -8.58
N TRP A 147 7.66 4.15 -7.81
CA TRP A 147 6.88 4.22 -6.55
C TRP A 147 7.73 4.68 -5.36
N ILE A 148 9.02 4.40 -5.40
CA ILE A 148 10.03 4.81 -4.42
C ILE A 148 11.22 5.33 -5.23
N SER A 149 11.76 6.50 -4.88
CA SER A 149 12.89 7.12 -5.60
C SER A 149 14.26 6.66 -5.11
N ASP A 150 14.36 6.30 -3.83
CA ASP A 150 15.57 5.78 -3.19
C ASP A 150 15.16 4.93 -1.97
N VAL A 151 15.93 3.88 -1.66
CA VAL A 151 15.72 3.05 -0.47
C VAL A 151 17.02 2.43 0.01
N ARG A 152 17.27 2.57 1.31
CA ARG A 152 18.34 1.87 2.04
C ARG A 152 17.76 1.21 3.28
N ILE A 153 18.20 -0.01 3.56
CA ILE A 153 17.86 -0.69 4.82
C ILE A 153 19.14 -0.95 5.59
N SER A 154 19.18 -0.62 6.88
CA SER A 154 20.32 -0.92 7.74
C SER A 154 19.87 -1.28 9.17
N ARG A 155 20.79 -1.88 9.94
CA ARG A 155 20.55 -2.29 11.33
C ARG A 155 20.25 -1.10 12.25
N GLU A 156 20.95 0.01 12.06
CA GLU A 156 20.83 1.23 12.86
C GLU A 156 19.64 2.09 12.44
N ASP A 157 19.40 2.21 11.13
CA ASP A 157 18.36 3.10 10.61
C ASP A 157 16.99 2.46 10.42
N GLY A 158 16.92 1.13 10.37
CA GLY A 158 15.75 0.43 9.85
C GLY A 158 15.64 0.63 8.35
N VAL A 159 14.42 0.87 7.84
CA VAL A 159 14.18 1.29 6.45
C VAL A 159 14.23 2.82 6.39
N VAL A 160 15.05 3.34 5.48
CA VAL A 160 15.05 4.74 5.05
C VAL A 160 14.72 4.75 3.56
N LEU A 161 13.73 5.53 3.16
CA LEU A 161 13.36 5.67 1.76
C LEU A 161 12.98 7.10 1.41
N THR A 162 13.01 7.40 0.11
CA THR A 162 12.54 8.66 -0.45
C THR A 162 11.32 8.39 -1.31
N LEU A 163 10.20 9.01 -0.94
CA LEU A 163 8.99 9.00 -1.76
C LEU A 163 9.14 9.99 -2.92
N PRO A 164 8.59 9.66 -4.11
CA PRO A 164 8.59 10.56 -5.26
C PRO A 164 7.60 11.71 -5.01
N ASP A 165 7.94 12.88 -5.58
CA ASP A 165 7.19 14.11 -5.40
C ASP A 165 5.70 13.96 -5.78
N TRP A 166 5.39 13.26 -6.88
CA TRP A 166 4.00 12.99 -7.31
C TRP A 166 3.17 12.28 -6.23
N LEU A 167 3.77 11.36 -5.45
CA LEU A 167 3.06 10.61 -4.42
C LEU A 167 2.85 11.47 -3.17
N MET A 168 3.82 12.35 -2.85
CA MET A 168 3.67 13.34 -1.79
C MET A 168 2.57 14.36 -2.11
N GLU A 169 2.56 14.90 -3.32
CA GLU A 169 1.52 15.82 -3.80
C GLU A 169 0.12 15.18 -3.70
N MET A 170 -0.02 13.93 -4.16
CA MET A 170 -1.28 13.16 -4.08
C MET A 170 -1.67 12.75 -2.65
N ALA A 171 -0.71 12.60 -1.74
CA ALA A 171 -0.98 12.32 -0.32
C ALA A 171 -1.34 13.58 0.47
N CYS A 172 -0.80 14.74 0.10
CA CYS A 172 -1.10 16.03 0.71
C CYS A 172 -2.51 16.54 0.36
N ASP A 173 -3.01 16.32 -0.86
CA ASP A 173 -4.41 16.63 -1.19
C ASP A 173 -5.39 15.49 -0.87
N ARG A 174 -6.26 15.76 0.10
CA ARG A 174 -7.36 14.89 0.54
C ARG A 174 -8.33 14.50 -0.57
N SER A 175 -8.45 15.29 -1.65
CA SER A 175 -9.34 14.95 -2.77
C SER A 175 -8.90 13.65 -3.46
N HIS A 176 -7.59 13.40 -3.52
CA HIS A 176 -6.97 12.24 -4.16
C HIS A 176 -6.90 11.01 -3.26
N VAL A 177 -7.04 11.15 -1.95
CA VAL A 177 -6.87 10.04 -0.99
C VAL A 177 -8.22 9.41 -0.62
N LEU A 178 -8.26 8.08 -0.52
CA LEU A 178 -9.37 7.31 0.06
C LEU A 178 -8.86 6.38 1.16
N SER A 179 -9.48 6.44 2.33
CA SER A 179 -9.15 5.51 3.42
C SER A 179 -9.55 4.07 3.09
N VAL A 180 -8.72 3.13 3.54
CA VAL A 180 -8.85 1.68 3.34
C VAL A 180 -9.22 1.01 4.67
N ASP A 181 -10.05 -0.03 4.59
CA ASP A 181 -10.37 -0.91 5.71
C ASP A 181 -9.14 -1.77 6.06
N PRO A 182 -8.64 -1.78 7.32
CA PRO A 182 -7.51 -2.62 7.71
C PRO A 182 -7.66 -4.12 7.38
N ALA A 183 -8.90 -4.63 7.28
CA ALA A 183 -9.16 -6.00 6.84
C ALA A 183 -8.70 -6.28 5.40
N TYR A 184 -8.48 -5.24 4.57
CA TYR A 184 -7.87 -5.36 3.23
C TYR A 184 -6.55 -6.14 3.25
N PHE A 185 -5.70 -5.93 4.27
CA PHE A 185 -4.41 -6.62 4.35
C PHE A 185 -4.52 -8.13 4.58
N ARG A 186 -5.71 -8.63 4.99
CA ARG A 186 -6.01 -10.05 5.14
C ARG A 186 -6.40 -10.75 3.82
N LEU A 187 -6.70 -9.99 2.75
CA LEU A 187 -7.03 -10.56 1.44
C LEU A 187 -5.82 -11.32 0.88
N TYR A 188 -6.01 -12.57 0.47
CA TYR A 188 -4.88 -13.39 0.03
C TYR A 188 -4.54 -13.14 -1.44
N GLY A 189 -5.54 -13.16 -2.32
CA GLY A 189 -5.36 -13.06 -3.77
C GLY A 189 -5.17 -11.62 -4.25
N GLY A 190 -4.30 -11.43 -5.25
CA GLY A 190 -4.12 -10.12 -5.88
C GLY A 190 -5.39 -9.60 -6.57
N LEU A 191 -6.19 -10.48 -7.17
CA LEU A 191 -7.49 -10.11 -7.75
C LEU A 191 -8.51 -9.68 -6.68
N GLU A 192 -8.51 -10.29 -5.49
CA GLU A 192 -9.37 -9.89 -4.37
C GLU A 192 -9.03 -8.46 -3.92
N ARG A 193 -7.74 -8.16 -3.77
CA ARG A 193 -7.22 -6.83 -3.44
C ARG A 193 -7.59 -5.81 -4.51
N TRP A 194 -7.44 -6.16 -5.78
CA TRP A 194 -7.81 -5.27 -6.89
C TRP A 194 -9.31 -4.98 -6.93
N LEU A 195 -10.15 -5.99 -6.72
CA LEU A 195 -11.60 -5.84 -6.61
C LEU A 195 -12.01 -4.97 -5.42
N TYR A 196 -11.35 -5.09 -4.26
CA TYR A 196 -11.56 -4.18 -3.14
C TYR A 196 -11.25 -2.73 -3.52
N ARG A 197 -10.09 -2.47 -4.14
CA ARG A 197 -9.70 -1.12 -4.56
C ARG A 197 -10.70 -0.53 -5.57
N LEU A 198 -11.13 -1.33 -6.55
CA LEU A 198 -12.20 -0.98 -7.49
C LEU A 198 -13.52 -0.64 -6.78
N ALA A 199 -13.97 -1.49 -5.85
CA ALA A 199 -15.18 -1.30 -5.07
C ALA A 199 -15.13 0.02 -4.28
N ARG A 200 -14.02 0.27 -3.58
CA ARG A 200 -13.82 1.46 -2.76
C ARG A 200 -13.84 2.76 -3.56
N ARG A 201 -13.32 2.75 -4.80
CA ARG A 201 -13.36 3.91 -5.72
C ARG A 201 -14.77 4.24 -6.24
N HIS A 202 -15.55 3.23 -6.63
CA HIS A 202 -16.80 3.44 -7.40
C HIS A 202 -18.07 3.17 -6.59
N ALA A 203 -18.13 2.07 -5.83
CA ALA A 203 -19.31 1.65 -5.07
C ALA A 203 -19.32 2.22 -3.63
N GLY A 204 -18.20 2.75 -3.14
CA GLY A 204 -18.01 3.12 -1.72
C GLY A 204 -18.95 4.16 -1.13
N ARG A 205 -19.72 4.90 -1.95
CA ARG A 205 -20.76 5.85 -1.51
C ARG A 205 -22.13 5.63 -2.18
N GLN A 206 -22.28 4.56 -2.98
CA GLN A 206 -23.51 4.30 -3.76
C GLN A 206 -24.34 3.19 -3.12
N LYS A 207 -25.50 3.53 -2.55
CA LYS A 207 -26.40 2.58 -1.87
C LYS A 207 -26.81 1.40 -2.77
N ASP A 208 -27.12 1.67 -4.04
CA ASP A 208 -27.53 0.64 -5.01
C ASP A 208 -26.37 -0.21 -5.54
N GLY A 209 -25.13 0.20 -5.23
CA GLY A 209 -23.90 -0.39 -5.75
C GLY A 209 -23.60 -0.04 -7.21
N TRP A 210 -22.38 -0.38 -7.64
CA TRP A 210 -21.93 -0.21 -9.02
C TRP A 210 -22.04 -1.52 -9.80
N ARG A 211 -22.33 -1.45 -11.11
CA ARG A 211 -22.33 -2.60 -12.04
C ARG A 211 -21.19 -2.48 -13.05
N PHE A 212 -20.41 -3.54 -13.20
CA PHE A 212 -19.30 -3.61 -14.14
C PHE A 212 -19.47 -4.78 -15.10
N ASP A 213 -19.29 -4.54 -16.39
CA ASP A 213 -19.09 -5.63 -17.35
C ASP A 213 -17.80 -6.39 -17.01
N LEU A 214 -17.85 -7.73 -16.95
CA LEU A 214 -16.67 -8.51 -16.58
C LEU A 214 -15.54 -8.39 -17.61
N ARG A 215 -15.81 -8.13 -18.89
CA ARG A 215 -14.80 -7.96 -19.94
C ARG A 215 -14.02 -6.67 -19.76
N ASP A 216 -14.72 -5.60 -19.38
CA ASP A 216 -14.08 -4.35 -18.96
C ASP A 216 -13.24 -4.57 -17.70
N LEU A 217 -13.69 -5.38 -16.74
CA LEU A 217 -12.89 -5.71 -15.56
C LEU A 217 -11.67 -6.56 -15.89
N HIS A 218 -11.77 -7.52 -16.81
CA HIS A 218 -10.63 -8.33 -17.27
C HIS A 218 -9.54 -7.42 -17.84
N ALA A 219 -9.90 -6.53 -18.76
CA ALA A 219 -8.99 -5.53 -19.32
C ALA A 219 -8.41 -4.59 -18.24
N ARG A 220 -9.25 -4.03 -17.36
CA ARG A 220 -8.80 -3.10 -16.28
C ARG A 220 -7.96 -3.76 -15.19
N SER A 221 -8.04 -5.08 -15.04
CA SER A 221 -7.27 -5.84 -14.04
C SER A 221 -5.81 -6.05 -14.46
N GLY A 222 -5.51 -6.02 -15.76
CA GLY A 222 -4.17 -6.33 -16.28
C GLY A 222 -3.72 -7.78 -16.02
N THR A 223 -4.66 -8.68 -15.70
CA THR A 223 -4.34 -10.09 -15.45
C THR A 223 -3.85 -10.80 -16.72
N LEU A 224 -2.96 -11.79 -16.53
CA LEU A 224 -2.59 -12.75 -17.57
C LEU A 224 -3.53 -13.97 -17.62
N SER A 225 -4.42 -14.13 -16.64
CA SER A 225 -5.39 -15.23 -16.63
C SER A 225 -6.28 -15.19 -17.88
N PRO A 226 -6.44 -16.33 -18.59
CA PRO A 226 -7.41 -16.43 -19.68
C PRO A 226 -8.81 -16.04 -19.22
N TRP A 227 -9.60 -15.44 -20.12
CA TRP A 227 -10.95 -14.91 -19.86
C TRP A 227 -11.83 -15.86 -19.04
N ARG A 228 -11.88 -17.15 -19.41
CA ARG A 228 -12.67 -18.17 -18.71
C ARG A 228 -12.25 -18.32 -17.24
N ASN A 229 -10.96 -18.34 -16.96
CA ASN A 229 -10.43 -18.48 -15.61
C ASN A 229 -10.70 -17.22 -14.80
N PHE A 230 -10.52 -16.03 -15.38
CA PHE A 230 -10.88 -14.77 -14.74
C PHE A 230 -12.36 -14.72 -14.30
N VAL A 231 -13.30 -15.15 -15.15
CA VAL A 231 -14.73 -15.21 -14.79
C VAL A 231 -14.99 -16.20 -13.65
N ILE A 232 -14.30 -17.35 -13.64
CA ILE A 232 -14.37 -18.34 -12.55
C ILE A 232 -13.79 -17.77 -11.25
N ASP A 233 -12.65 -17.08 -11.31
CA ASP A 233 -11.98 -16.47 -10.17
C ASP A 233 -12.85 -15.39 -9.53
N VAL A 234 -13.40 -14.46 -10.33
CA VAL A 234 -14.31 -13.40 -9.85
C VAL A 234 -15.58 -14.02 -9.25
N ALA A 235 -16.17 -15.04 -9.88
CA ALA A 235 -17.34 -15.75 -9.33
C ALA A 235 -17.00 -16.50 -8.02
N GLY A 236 -15.79 -17.04 -7.90
CA GLY A 236 -15.27 -17.64 -6.67
C GLY A 236 -15.13 -16.63 -5.53
N ILE A 237 -14.53 -15.46 -5.81
CA ILE A 237 -14.38 -14.36 -4.86
C ILE A 237 -15.76 -13.85 -4.39
N ALA A 238 -16.67 -13.63 -5.33
CA ALA A 238 -18.06 -13.26 -5.06
C ALA A 238 -18.77 -14.28 -4.14
N ARG A 239 -18.65 -15.58 -4.44
CA ARG A 239 -19.22 -16.66 -3.61
C ARG A 239 -18.65 -16.70 -2.20
N ARG A 240 -17.34 -16.46 -2.03
CA ARG A 240 -16.67 -16.46 -0.71
C ARG A 240 -16.97 -15.21 0.14
N ARG A 241 -17.48 -14.12 -0.46
CA ARG A 241 -17.80 -12.84 0.22
C ARG A 241 -16.64 -12.27 1.06
N VAL A 242 -15.41 -12.41 0.56
CA VAL A 242 -14.17 -12.02 1.30
C VAL A 242 -13.83 -10.53 1.22
N VAL A 243 -14.47 -9.76 0.33
CA VAL A 243 -14.13 -8.34 0.09
C VAL A 243 -14.67 -7.48 1.25
N PRO A 244 -13.82 -6.86 2.11
CA PRO A 244 -14.30 -6.14 3.29
C PRO A 244 -15.23 -4.99 2.93
N GLY A 245 -16.37 -4.87 3.62
CA GLY A 245 -17.33 -3.78 3.42
C GLY A 245 -18.15 -3.84 2.11
N TYR A 246 -18.02 -4.88 1.29
CA TYR A 246 -18.71 -4.98 0.00
C TYR A 246 -19.31 -6.37 -0.25
N ASP A 247 -20.56 -6.43 -0.68
CA ASP A 247 -21.14 -7.64 -1.28
C ASP A 247 -20.89 -7.63 -2.79
N CYS A 248 -20.45 -8.76 -3.32
CA CYS A 248 -20.09 -8.96 -4.73
C CYS A 248 -20.99 -10.05 -5.31
N LYS A 249 -21.77 -9.74 -6.35
CA LYS A 249 -22.66 -10.69 -7.02
C LYS A 249 -22.44 -10.68 -8.53
N VAL A 250 -22.07 -11.83 -9.09
CA VAL A 250 -22.05 -12.02 -10.55
C VAL A 250 -23.46 -12.31 -11.04
N ILE A 251 -23.88 -11.61 -12.09
CA ILE A 251 -25.18 -11.73 -12.74
C ILE A 251 -24.95 -12.30 -14.15
N TYR A 252 -25.63 -13.41 -14.45
CA TYR A 252 -25.63 -14.09 -15.74
C TYR A 252 -26.99 -13.86 -16.44
N GLY A 253 -27.05 -14.01 -17.76
CA GLY A 253 -28.28 -13.88 -18.56
C GLY A 253 -28.32 -12.71 -19.54
N GLY A 254 -27.32 -11.81 -19.53
CA GLY A 254 -27.09 -10.82 -20.60
C GLY A 254 -26.07 -11.30 -21.64
N LYS A 255 -25.82 -10.48 -22.68
CA LYS A 255 -24.77 -10.75 -23.70
C LYS A 255 -23.38 -10.99 -23.08
N GLN A 256 -23.11 -10.33 -21.95
CA GLN A 256 -21.89 -10.52 -21.15
C GLN A 256 -22.26 -10.58 -19.66
N PRO A 257 -21.54 -11.35 -18.84
CA PRO A 257 -21.78 -11.42 -17.41
C PRO A 257 -21.32 -10.15 -16.70
N VAL A 258 -22.07 -9.71 -15.70
CA VAL A 258 -21.88 -8.45 -14.99
C VAL A 258 -21.57 -8.69 -13.52
N LEU A 259 -20.57 -8.01 -12.97
CA LEU A 259 -20.33 -7.94 -11.53
C LEU A 259 -21.07 -6.75 -10.93
N ARG A 260 -22.04 -6.99 -10.06
CA ARG A 260 -22.58 -5.97 -9.15
C ARG A 260 -21.75 -5.96 -7.86
N ILE A 261 -21.32 -4.79 -7.43
CA ILE A 261 -20.67 -4.58 -6.13
C ILE A 261 -21.48 -3.54 -5.35
N SER A 262 -21.98 -3.90 -4.17
CA SER A 262 -22.75 -3.00 -3.30
C SER A 262 -22.10 -2.86 -1.92
N PRO A 263 -22.05 -1.66 -1.33
CA PRO A 263 -21.56 -1.46 0.03
C PRO A 263 -22.45 -2.23 1.03
N THR A 264 -21.83 -2.94 1.98
CA THR A 264 -22.54 -3.45 3.16
C THR A 264 -22.58 -2.37 4.24
N VAL A 265 -23.53 -2.46 5.17
CA VAL A 265 -23.82 -1.42 6.19
C VAL A 265 -22.56 -0.99 6.97
N SER A 266 -21.62 -1.91 7.19
CA SER A 266 -20.36 -1.65 7.88
C SER A 266 -19.40 -0.69 7.16
N SER A 267 -19.59 -0.42 5.86
CA SER A 267 -18.71 0.46 5.07
C SER A 267 -19.03 1.96 5.18
N ILE A 268 -20.16 2.30 5.81
CA ILE A 268 -20.65 3.68 5.98
C ILE A 268 -20.02 4.36 7.22
N GLY A 269 -19.44 3.56 8.13
CA GLY A 269 -18.84 4.04 9.37
C GLY A 269 -17.52 4.82 9.18
N SER A 270 -17.62 6.15 9.07
CA SER A 270 -16.57 7.16 9.32
C SER A 270 -15.11 6.69 9.11
N VAL A 271 -14.73 6.43 7.86
CA VAL A 271 -13.32 6.19 7.49
C VAL A 271 -12.58 7.50 7.13
N ASP A 272 -13.31 8.61 6.99
CA ASP A 272 -12.81 9.92 6.57
C ASP A 272 -12.65 10.85 7.80
N ASN A 273 -11.51 10.75 8.50
CA ASN A 273 -11.13 11.76 9.51
C ASN A 273 -10.71 13.08 8.82
N ARG A 274 -11.10 14.22 9.42
CA ARG A 274 -10.86 15.59 8.90
C ARG A 274 -9.49 16.16 9.25
N VAL A 275 -9.07 17.10 8.41
CA VAL A 275 -8.29 18.31 8.78
C VAL A 275 -8.65 19.43 7.81
N ASN A 276 -8.21 20.66 8.11
CA ASN A 276 -8.67 21.86 7.44
C ASN A 276 -8.02 22.09 6.06
N PRO A 277 -8.76 22.66 5.08
CA PRO A 277 -8.18 23.19 3.86
C PRO A 277 -7.60 24.58 4.09
N THR A 278 -6.73 25.05 3.20
CA THR A 278 -6.46 26.48 3.06
C THR A 278 -6.29 26.81 1.58
N VAL A 279 -7.24 27.57 1.04
CA VAL A 279 -7.36 28.05 -0.35
C VAL A 279 -7.58 26.93 -1.40
N GLY A 280 -8.45 27.08 -2.40
CA GLY A 280 -9.45 28.11 -2.68
C GLY A 280 -10.60 27.52 -3.51
N GLN A 281 -11.77 28.15 -3.49
CA GLN A 281 -12.89 27.75 -4.35
C GLN A 281 -12.80 28.48 -5.71
N ASP A 282 -12.98 27.73 -6.79
CA ASP A 282 -13.59 28.10 -8.08
C ASP A 282 -14.05 26.76 -8.71
N ALA A 283 -15.35 26.47 -8.87
CA ALA A 283 -16.23 26.91 -9.98
C ALA A 283 -15.81 26.32 -11.36
N GLU A 284 -16.65 25.74 -12.22
CA GLU A 284 -18.09 25.39 -12.23
C GLU A 284 -18.33 24.48 -13.48
N HIS A 285 -19.17 23.42 -13.50
CA HIS A 285 -20.59 23.38 -13.92
C HIS A 285 -21.09 21.90 -13.93
N THR A 286 -22.21 21.56 -13.27
CA THR A 286 -23.58 21.26 -13.80
C THR A 286 -23.71 19.90 -14.55
N ILE A 287 -24.66 18.97 -14.34
CA ILE A 287 -26.09 18.91 -13.88
C ILE A 287 -26.21 17.68 -12.92
N GLY A 288 -26.98 17.58 -11.81
CA GLY A 288 -28.30 18.10 -11.40
C GLY A 288 -29.34 16.94 -11.43
N HIS A 289 -30.24 16.67 -10.48
CA HIS A 289 -30.68 17.23 -9.17
C HIS A 289 -30.35 16.22 -8.01
N GLY A 290 -30.73 16.34 -6.73
CA GLY A 290 -31.37 17.40 -5.93
C GLY A 290 -32.27 16.84 -4.80
N ALA A 291 -31.80 16.87 -3.55
CA ALA A 291 -32.58 16.73 -2.30
C ALA A 291 -31.68 17.12 -1.10
N GLU A 292 -32.18 17.99 -0.21
CA GLU A 292 -31.44 18.57 0.93
C GLU A 292 -31.78 17.89 2.28
N ILE A 293 -31.34 18.52 3.40
CA ILE A 293 -31.84 18.38 4.79
C ILE A 293 -31.22 17.18 5.60
N PRO A 294 -30.84 17.33 6.90
CA PRO A 294 -30.29 18.47 7.62
C PRO A 294 -28.98 18.17 8.40
N LEU A 295 -28.37 19.19 9.01
CA LEU A 295 -27.32 19.05 10.02
C LEU A 295 -27.86 18.46 11.33
N LEU A 296 -27.21 17.41 11.86
CA LEU A 296 -27.33 17.00 13.26
C LEU A 296 -25.96 17.04 13.97
N ARG A 297 -25.90 17.85 15.02
CA ARG A 297 -24.75 18.02 15.93
C ARG A 297 -24.72 16.83 16.89
N VAL A 298 -23.61 16.08 16.91
CA VAL A 298 -23.34 15.04 17.93
C VAL A 298 -22.01 15.33 18.61
N GLN A 299 -21.98 15.19 19.93
CA GLN A 299 -20.86 15.57 20.79
C GLN A 299 -19.72 14.53 20.75
N LYS A 300 -18.51 15.01 21.07
CA LYS A 300 -17.26 14.24 21.05
C LYS A 300 -16.99 13.61 22.42
N THR A 301 -17.11 12.29 22.53
CA THR A 301 -16.54 11.54 23.66
C THR A 301 -15.22 10.89 23.25
N SER A 302 -14.12 11.45 23.75
CA SER A 302 -12.79 10.87 23.61
C SER A 302 -12.60 9.72 24.61
N GLN A 303 -12.26 8.51 24.14
CA GLN A 303 -11.66 7.49 24.99
C GLN A 303 -10.41 6.92 24.31
N CYS A 304 -9.30 6.95 25.05
CA CYS A 304 -8.02 6.40 24.64
C CYS A 304 -7.98 4.92 25.03
N VAL A 305 -7.63 4.03 24.09
CA VAL A 305 -7.45 2.60 24.38
C VAL A 305 -5.96 2.26 24.30
N VAL A 306 -5.38 1.96 25.45
CA VAL A 306 -3.99 1.54 25.60
C VAL A 306 -3.89 0.01 25.44
N PHE A 307 -2.94 -0.47 24.64
CA PHE A 307 -2.54 -1.88 24.61
C PHE A 307 -1.04 -2.05 24.87
N LYS A 308 -0.71 -2.68 26.01
CA LYS A 308 0.53 -3.46 26.22
C LYS A 308 0.32 -4.82 25.52
N SER A 309 1.29 -5.63 25.10
CA SER A 309 2.77 -5.70 25.16
C SER A 309 3.19 -6.56 23.94
N GLY A 310 4.40 -6.62 23.39
CA GLY A 310 5.75 -6.49 23.94
C GLY A 310 6.52 -7.77 23.57
N ILE A 311 7.38 -7.73 22.55
CA ILE A 311 8.27 -8.83 22.14
C ILE A 311 9.70 -8.47 22.57
N SER A 312 10.48 -9.45 23.00
CA SER A 312 11.86 -9.25 23.49
C SER A 312 12.76 -8.64 22.40
N PRO A 313 13.59 -7.62 22.71
CA PRO A 313 14.56 -7.05 21.77
C PRO A 313 15.51 -8.07 21.14
N VAL A 314 15.74 -9.21 21.81
CA VAL A 314 16.63 -10.28 21.34
C VAL A 314 16.15 -10.87 20.01
N THR A 315 14.85 -11.17 19.86
CA THR A 315 14.31 -11.77 18.63
C THR A 315 14.38 -10.82 17.44
N TYR A 316 14.23 -9.51 17.67
CA TYR A 316 14.42 -8.47 16.65
C TYR A 316 15.90 -8.38 16.21
N ILE A 317 16.82 -8.40 17.17
CA ILE A 317 18.26 -8.34 16.90
C ILE A 317 18.75 -9.59 16.16
N THR A 318 18.36 -10.79 16.59
CA THR A 318 18.81 -12.05 15.95
C THR A 318 18.34 -12.17 14.51
N ASN A 319 17.06 -11.88 14.22
CA ASN A 319 16.55 -11.92 12.84
C ASN A 319 17.22 -10.89 11.92
N ILE A 320 17.62 -9.73 12.45
CA ILE A 320 18.40 -8.74 11.71
C ILE A 320 19.85 -9.23 11.50
N ILE A 321 20.49 -9.83 12.51
CA ILE A 321 21.83 -10.41 12.36
C ILE A 321 21.83 -11.49 11.27
N THR A 322 20.93 -12.46 11.32
CA THR A 322 20.86 -13.55 10.33
C THR A 322 20.60 -13.06 8.91
N TYR A 323 19.98 -11.90 8.72
CA TYR A 323 19.68 -11.38 7.38
C TYR A 323 20.70 -10.36 6.85
N TYR A 324 21.30 -9.54 7.71
CA TYR A 324 22.23 -8.47 7.28
C TYR A 324 23.71 -8.81 7.45
N VAL A 325 24.07 -9.90 8.15
CA VAL A 325 25.47 -10.36 8.28
C VAL A 325 25.83 -11.42 7.23
N GLY A 326 24.84 -11.99 6.52
CA GLY A 326 25.06 -13.04 5.51
C GLY A 326 25.64 -12.59 4.16
N ASP A 327 25.79 -11.28 3.93
CA ASP A 327 26.32 -10.67 2.69
C ASP A 327 27.70 -10.00 2.92
N SER A 328 28.41 -10.37 3.98
CA SER A 328 29.83 -10.06 4.20
C SER A 328 30.62 -11.36 4.27
N ASP A 329 31.72 -11.41 3.52
CA ASP A 329 32.71 -12.50 3.44
C ASP A 329 32.30 -13.80 2.73
N LEU A 330 32.31 -13.73 1.40
CA LEU A 330 32.56 -14.87 0.49
C LEU A 330 34.01 -15.40 0.64
N SER A 331 34.42 -15.93 1.81
CA SER A 331 35.68 -16.72 1.95
C SER A 331 35.91 -17.35 3.36
N ALA A 332 35.20 -18.42 3.75
CA ALA A 332 35.69 -19.43 4.71
C ALA A 332 34.78 -20.66 4.81
N SER A 333 35.36 -21.86 4.94
CA SER A 333 34.59 -23.11 5.12
C SER A 333 33.94 -23.22 6.52
N PRO A 334 32.68 -23.68 6.62
CA PRO A 334 31.89 -23.61 7.86
C PRO A 334 32.36 -24.52 9.02
N MET A 335 33.18 -25.54 8.75
CA MET A 335 33.63 -26.51 9.77
C MET A 335 34.63 -25.98 10.81
N ARG A 336 35.29 -24.84 10.57
CA ARG A 336 36.34 -24.35 11.50
C ARG A 336 35.76 -23.49 12.64
N ALA A 337 34.78 -22.64 12.32
CA ALA A 337 34.16 -21.72 13.28
C ALA A 337 33.36 -22.44 14.38
N GLU A 338 32.73 -23.59 14.08
CA GLU A 338 31.95 -24.35 15.07
C GLU A 338 32.84 -25.02 16.14
N LYS A 339 34.13 -25.24 15.85
CA LYS A 339 35.09 -25.80 16.81
C LYS A 339 35.62 -24.73 17.77
N GLU A 340 36.06 -23.58 17.24
CA GLU A 340 36.54 -22.45 18.04
C GLU A 340 35.45 -21.90 18.98
N ALA A 341 34.19 -21.88 18.54
CA ALA A 341 33.05 -21.50 19.38
C ALA A 341 32.77 -22.47 20.54
N ARG A 342 33.20 -23.74 20.46
CA ARG A 342 33.06 -24.72 21.55
C ARG A 342 34.20 -24.65 22.57
N GLU A 343 35.44 -24.43 22.14
CA GLU A 343 36.58 -24.22 23.05
C GLU A 343 36.42 -22.93 23.88
N ALA A 344 35.96 -21.83 23.27
CA ALA A 344 35.74 -20.55 23.97
C ALA A 344 34.63 -20.56 25.05
N VAL A 345 33.78 -21.59 25.09
CA VAL A 345 32.75 -21.77 26.13
C VAL A 345 33.25 -22.65 27.28
N ALA A 346 34.18 -23.58 27.04
CA ALA A 346 34.76 -24.44 28.07
C ALA A 346 35.67 -23.64 29.03
N ASP A 347 36.50 -22.73 28.50
CA ASP A 347 37.42 -21.89 29.29
C ASP A 347 36.72 -20.90 30.23
N ARG A 348 35.40 -20.69 30.10
CA ARG A 348 34.62 -19.78 30.94
C ARG A 348 33.95 -20.42 32.16
N LEU A 349 34.14 -21.73 32.38
CA LEU A 349 33.55 -22.46 33.50
C LEU A 349 34.58 -22.99 34.52
N VAL A 350 35.87 -22.71 34.33
CA VAL A 350 36.93 -23.08 35.28
C VAL A 350 37.57 -21.82 35.86
N GLY A 351 37.08 -21.36 37.02
CA GLY A 351 37.78 -20.30 37.78
C GLY A 351 36.93 -19.33 38.59
N VAL A 352 36.23 -19.82 39.62
CA VAL A 352 36.06 -19.08 40.89
C VAL A 352 36.18 -20.14 42.01
N PRO A 353 37.00 -19.90 43.06
CA PRO A 353 37.22 -20.85 44.16
C PRO A 353 36.01 -20.99 45.11
#